data_AF-A0A9D2JSU5-F1
#
_entry.id   AF-A0A9D2JSU5-F1
#
_cell.length_a   1.000
_cell.length_b   1.000
_cell.length_c   1.000
_cell.angle_alpha   90.00
_cell.angle_beta   90.00
_cell.angle_gamma   90.00
#
_symmetry.space_group_name_H-M   'P 1'
#
loop_
_entity.id
_entity.type
_entity.pdbx_description
1 polymer ?
#
loop_
_entity_poly.entity_id
_entity_poly.type
_entity_poly.pdbx_seq_one_letter_code
_entity_poly.pdbx_strand_id
1 'polypeptide(L)'
;MEKLTAIIEILNEAAPDWYQLVSSKENFDSCNDETVKEHIVGLLEELKILLKKETNVQQLETELKKLITQEDIVKTLIGRVRETLQIFFLLQPLRDIEKKERDLVSLYLEQLFRCCLVRQDLSFWDKYALFGFSSEEEMVNVSSGIEVLVDYYMVSRLASENIYLDFQDETELTGKNCRYFTQLLEENYHALTLNYILEHLSVLA
;
A
#
# COMPACT_ATOMS: atom_id res chain seq x y z
N MET A 1 0.55 -12.96 -16.31
CA MET A 1 0.00 -12.75 -17.68
C MET A 1 -1.05 -13.79 -18.04
N GLU A 2 -0.76 -15.10 -18.06
CA GLU A 2 -1.77 -16.13 -18.40
C GLU A 2 -3.07 -16.03 -17.59
N LYS A 3 -2.97 -15.86 -16.26
CA LYS A 3 -4.14 -15.66 -15.38
C LYS A 3 -4.94 -14.41 -15.74
N LEU A 4 -4.25 -13.31 -15.99
CA LEU A 4 -4.86 -12.03 -16.33
C LEU A 4 -5.60 -12.11 -17.68
N THR A 5 -5.00 -12.79 -18.66
CA THR A 5 -5.65 -13.07 -19.95
C THR A 5 -6.93 -13.87 -19.76
N ALA A 6 -6.90 -14.95 -18.99
CA ALA A 6 -8.09 -15.76 -18.72
C ALA A 6 -9.22 -14.96 -18.05
N ILE A 7 -8.89 -14.10 -17.09
CA ILE A 7 -9.90 -13.23 -16.42
C ILE A 7 -10.53 -12.27 -17.43
N ILE A 8 -9.73 -11.64 -18.30
CA ILE A 8 -10.23 -10.71 -19.33
C ILE A 8 -11.12 -11.43 -20.34
N GLU A 9 -10.75 -12.65 -20.77
CA GLU A 9 -11.57 -13.46 -21.67
C GLU A 9 -12.94 -13.78 -21.06
N ILE A 10 -12.96 -14.21 -19.78
CA ILE A 10 -14.22 -14.47 -19.06
C ILE A 10 -15.06 -13.20 -18.95
N LEU A 11 -14.45 -12.06 -18.61
CA LEU A 11 -15.15 -10.78 -18.51
C LEU A 11 -15.73 -10.35 -19.87
N ASN A 12 -14.98 -10.53 -20.96
CA ASN A 12 -15.44 -10.19 -22.31
C ASN A 12 -16.60 -11.09 -22.78
N GLU A 13 -16.65 -12.35 -22.34
CA GLU A 13 -17.75 -13.27 -22.65
C GLU A 13 -18.99 -13.03 -21.78
N ALA A 14 -18.80 -12.88 -20.46
CA ALA A 14 -19.89 -12.80 -19.49
C ALA A 14 -20.55 -11.41 -19.43
N ALA A 15 -19.75 -10.35 -19.58
CA ALA A 15 -20.22 -8.97 -19.49
C ALA A 15 -19.41 -8.07 -20.43
N PRO A 16 -19.69 -8.04 -21.75
CA PRO A 16 -18.91 -7.30 -22.73
C PRO A 16 -18.66 -5.84 -22.36
N ASP A 17 -19.57 -5.21 -21.62
CA ASP A 17 -19.50 -3.81 -21.18
C ASP A 17 -18.88 -3.59 -19.78
N TRP A 18 -18.17 -4.59 -19.22
CA TRP A 18 -17.57 -4.53 -17.88
C TRP A 18 -16.61 -3.34 -17.69
N TYR A 19 -16.01 -2.86 -18.76
CA TYR A 19 -15.15 -1.66 -18.78
C TYR A 19 -15.89 -0.38 -18.32
N GLN A 20 -17.21 -0.31 -18.48
CA GLN A 20 -18.00 0.83 -17.99
C GLN A 20 -18.01 0.87 -16.45
N LEU A 21 -18.00 -0.29 -15.81
CA LEU A 21 -17.94 -0.41 -14.35
C LEU A 21 -16.60 0.08 -13.80
N VAL A 22 -15.52 -0.22 -14.51
CA VAL A 22 -14.16 0.23 -14.15
C VAL A 22 -13.93 1.72 -14.43
N SER A 23 -14.60 2.30 -15.44
CA SER A 23 -14.44 3.71 -15.78
C SER A 23 -15.38 4.65 -15.01
N SER A 24 -16.53 4.15 -14.54
CA SER A 24 -17.46 4.96 -13.75
C SER A 24 -16.82 5.41 -12.42
N LYS A 25 -17.07 6.68 -12.05
CA LYS A 25 -16.76 7.22 -10.72
C LYS A 25 -17.74 6.71 -9.66
N GLU A 26 -18.86 6.12 -10.08
CA GLU A 26 -19.79 5.42 -9.21
C GLU A 26 -19.19 4.06 -8.86
N ASN A 27 -19.23 3.70 -7.58
CA ASN A 27 -18.54 2.52 -7.07
C ASN A 27 -18.90 1.25 -7.85
N PHE A 28 -17.93 0.32 -7.89
CA PHE A 28 -18.11 -1.09 -8.24
C PHE A 28 -19.36 -1.72 -7.59
N ASP A 29 -19.79 -1.18 -6.45
CA ASP A 29 -21.00 -1.54 -5.71
C ASP A 29 -22.28 -1.55 -6.54
N SER A 30 -22.35 -0.74 -7.61
CA SER A 30 -23.51 -0.64 -8.51
C SER A 30 -23.70 -1.85 -9.44
N CYS A 31 -22.71 -2.73 -9.58
CA CYS A 31 -22.84 -3.96 -10.35
C CYS A 31 -23.67 -5.00 -9.57
N ASN A 32 -24.81 -5.43 -10.10
CA ASN A 32 -25.65 -6.43 -9.42
C ASN A 32 -25.19 -7.88 -9.66
N ASP A 33 -24.22 -8.09 -10.55
CA ASP A 33 -23.67 -9.41 -10.86
C ASP A 33 -22.42 -9.65 -10.00
N GLU A 34 -22.58 -10.49 -8.97
CA GLU A 34 -21.50 -10.82 -8.03
C GLU A 34 -20.35 -11.55 -8.73
N THR A 35 -20.63 -12.38 -9.73
CA THR A 35 -19.59 -13.09 -10.48
C THR A 35 -18.74 -12.11 -11.28
N VAL A 36 -19.35 -11.13 -11.96
CA VAL A 36 -18.60 -10.10 -12.68
C VAL A 36 -17.75 -9.26 -11.72
N LYS A 37 -18.30 -8.89 -10.55
CA LYS A 37 -17.54 -8.20 -9.49
C LYS A 37 -16.32 -8.99 -9.05
N GLU A 38 -16.46 -10.27 -8.74
CA GLU A 38 -15.35 -11.14 -8.34
C GLU A 38 -14.25 -11.19 -9.40
N HIS A 39 -14.60 -11.28 -10.68
CA HIS A 39 -13.61 -11.29 -11.77
C HIS A 39 -12.91 -9.94 -11.94
N ILE A 40 -13.62 -8.82 -11.75
CA ILE A 40 -13.01 -7.49 -11.76
C ILE A 40 -12.04 -7.32 -10.58
N VAL A 41 -12.42 -7.75 -9.37
CA VAL A 41 -11.52 -7.75 -8.21
C VAL A 41 -10.30 -8.62 -8.49
N GLY A 42 -10.51 -9.83 -9.01
CA GLY A 42 -9.42 -10.72 -9.42
C GLY A 42 -8.49 -10.11 -10.48
N LEU A 43 -9.02 -9.34 -11.43
CA LEU A 43 -8.24 -8.59 -12.41
C LEU A 43 -7.35 -7.54 -11.73
N LEU A 44 -7.90 -6.76 -10.80
CA LEU A 44 -7.16 -5.74 -10.07
C LEU A 44 -6.06 -6.35 -9.20
N GLU A 45 -6.34 -7.45 -8.51
CA GLU A 45 -5.36 -8.18 -7.70
C GLU A 45 -4.22 -8.77 -8.54
N GLU A 46 -4.53 -9.41 -9.67
CA GLU A 46 -3.48 -9.93 -10.56
C GLU A 46 -2.66 -8.79 -11.18
N LEU A 47 -3.28 -7.65 -11.50
CA LEU A 47 -2.57 -6.43 -11.90
C LEU A 47 -1.67 -5.90 -10.78
N LYS A 48 -2.12 -5.92 -9.52
CA LYS A 48 -1.32 -5.52 -8.34
C LYS A 48 -0.06 -6.37 -8.26
N ILE A 49 -0.20 -7.70 -8.36
CA ILE A 49 0.91 -8.66 -8.34
C ILE A 49 1.90 -8.41 -9.48
N LEU A 50 1.41 -8.13 -10.69
CA LEU A 50 2.26 -7.85 -11.84
C LEU A 50 3.01 -6.52 -11.68
N LEU A 51 2.33 -5.46 -11.23
CA LEU A 51 2.94 -4.14 -11.03
C LEU A 51 3.98 -4.13 -9.91
N LYS A 52 3.82 -4.96 -8.85
CA LYS A 52 4.85 -5.13 -7.82
C LYS A 52 6.13 -5.79 -8.35
N LYS A 53 6.02 -6.64 -9.37
CA LYS A 53 7.13 -7.41 -9.96
C LYS A 53 7.76 -6.74 -11.18
N GLU A 54 6.97 -5.99 -11.94
CA GLU A 54 7.36 -5.51 -13.25
C GLU A 54 8.14 -4.21 -13.16
N THR A 55 9.31 -4.18 -13.77
CA THR A 55 10.16 -2.98 -13.80
C THR A 55 9.75 -2.06 -14.95
N ASN A 56 9.03 -2.59 -15.96
CA ASN A 56 8.60 -1.86 -17.13
C ASN A 56 7.07 -1.82 -17.29
N VAL A 57 6.45 -0.83 -16.64
CA VAL A 57 5.00 -0.57 -16.73
C VAL A 57 4.53 -0.35 -18.18
N GLN A 58 5.37 0.21 -19.05
CA GLN A 58 5.01 0.46 -20.45
C GLN A 58 4.86 -0.84 -21.24
N GLN A 59 5.67 -1.86 -20.91
CA GLN A 59 5.55 -3.18 -21.51
C GLN A 59 4.25 -3.85 -21.06
N LEU A 60 3.91 -3.79 -19.77
CA LEU A 60 2.65 -4.29 -19.25
C LEU A 60 1.45 -3.60 -19.91
N GLU A 61 1.48 -2.27 -20.05
CA GLU A 61 0.45 -1.51 -20.76
C GLU A 61 0.29 -1.98 -22.22
N THR A 62 1.40 -2.24 -22.91
CA THR A 62 1.40 -2.72 -24.29
C THR A 62 0.77 -4.11 -24.42
N GLU A 63 1.06 -5.03 -23.50
CA GLU A 63 0.44 -6.36 -23.50
C GLU A 63 -1.06 -6.29 -23.16
N LEU A 64 -1.46 -5.44 -22.21
CA LEU A 64 -2.87 -5.24 -21.87
C LEU A 64 -3.68 -4.66 -23.02
N LYS A 65 -3.12 -3.73 -23.80
CA LYS A 65 -3.77 -3.18 -25.00
C LYS A 65 -4.02 -4.22 -26.11
N LYS A 66 -3.29 -5.34 -26.12
CA LYS A 66 -3.60 -6.45 -27.05
C LYS A 66 -4.83 -7.24 -26.64
N LEU A 67 -5.13 -7.26 -25.34
CA LEU A 67 -6.23 -8.02 -24.75
C LEU A 67 -7.50 -7.19 -24.60
N ILE A 68 -7.35 -5.88 -24.41
CA ILE A 68 -8.43 -4.95 -24.15
C ILE A 68 -8.51 -3.94 -25.30
N THR A 69 -9.61 -3.97 -26.05
CA THR A 69 -9.79 -3.20 -27.28
C THR A 69 -9.92 -1.69 -27.05
N GLN A 70 -10.19 -1.27 -25.81
CA GLN A 70 -10.38 0.14 -25.44
C GLN A 70 -9.14 0.67 -24.74
N GLU A 71 -8.36 1.51 -25.42
CA GLU A 71 -7.08 1.97 -24.88
C GLU A 71 -7.21 2.79 -23.58
N ASP A 72 -8.32 3.52 -23.40
CA ASP A 72 -8.55 4.37 -22.24
C ASP A 72 -8.78 3.58 -20.95
N ILE A 73 -9.33 2.36 -21.05
CA ILE A 73 -9.58 1.54 -19.85
C ILE A 73 -8.30 0.93 -19.31
N VAL A 74 -7.33 0.60 -20.18
CA VAL A 74 -6.03 0.08 -19.75
C VAL A 74 -5.31 1.09 -18.87
N LYS A 75 -5.28 2.36 -19.29
CA LYS A 75 -4.70 3.44 -18.49
C LYS A 75 -5.44 3.63 -17.18
N THR A 76 -6.77 3.53 -17.20
CA THR A 76 -7.61 3.65 -15.99
C THR A 76 -7.33 2.53 -15.00
N LEU A 77 -7.22 1.28 -15.45
CA LEU A 77 -6.88 0.12 -14.62
C LEU A 77 -5.50 0.26 -13.99
N ILE A 78 -4.48 0.57 -14.80
CA ILE A 78 -3.11 0.78 -14.29
C ILE A 78 -3.08 1.94 -13.30
N GLY A 79 -3.76 3.05 -13.62
CA GLY A 79 -3.86 4.21 -12.73
C GLY A 79 -4.43 3.84 -11.37
N ARG A 80 -5.59 3.18 -11.34
CA ARG A 80 -6.24 2.74 -10.10
C ARG A 80 -5.35 1.81 -9.27
N VAL A 81 -4.73 0.81 -9.90
CA VAL A 81 -3.86 -0.12 -9.16
C VAL A 81 -2.58 0.57 -8.69
N ARG A 82 -2.07 1.57 -9.41
CA ARG A 82 -0.93 2.36 -8.95
C ARG A 82 -1.27 3.27 -7.77
N GLU A 83 -2.48 3.81 -7.72
CA GLU A 83 -2.99 4.56 -6.58
C GLU A 83 -3.05 3.66 -5.33
N THR A 84 -3.53 2.42 -5.46
CA THR A 84 -3.52 1.47 -4.32
C THR A 84 -2.12 1.01 -3.94
N LEU A 85 -1.17 0.97 -4.88
CA LEU A 85 0.24 0.62 -4.63
C LEU A 85 1.11 1.83 -4.24
N GLN A 86 0.55 3.00 -3.96
CA GLN A 86 1.34 4.19 -3.66
C GLN A 86 2.27 3.97 -2.46
N ILE A 87 1.75 3.39 -1.37
CA ILE A 87 2.54 3.07 -0.17
C ILE A 87 3.61 2.02 -0.49
N PHE A 88 3.24 0.97 -1.23
CA PHE A 88 4.19 -0.02 -1.70
C PHE A 88 5.38 0.63 -2.39
N PHE A 89 5.18 1.48 -3.40
CA PHE A 89 6.28 2.12 -4.12
C PHE A 89 7.06 3.11 -3.24
N LEU A 90 6.38 3.87 -2.37
CA LEU A 90 7.00 4.81 -1.44
C LEU A 90 7.98 4.12 -0.48
N LEU A 91 7.66 2.90 -0.05
CA LEU A 91 8.47 2.12 0.89
C LEU A 91 9.59 1.28 0.24
N GLN A 92 9.85 1.49 -1.06
CA GLN A 92 10.95 0.83 -1.76
C GLN A 92 12.32 1.00 -1.06
N PRO A 93 12.72 2.18 -0.57
CA PRO A 93 14.00 2.34 0.13
C PRO A 93 14.11 1.44 1.35
N LEU A 94 13.00 1.26 2.09
CA LEU A 94 12.98 0.43 3.29
C LEU A 94 13.18 -1.07 2.97
N ARG A 95 12.57 -1.55 1.87
CA ARG A 95 12.84 -2.91 1.36
C ARG A 95 14.29 -3.08 0.94
N ASP A 96 14.89 -2.07 0.32
CA ASP A 96 16.28 -2.13 -0.12
C ASP A 96 17.28 -2.07 1.05
N ILE A 97 16.93 -1.36 2.12
CA ILE A 97 17.63 -1.43 3.41
C ILE A 97 17.51 -2.84 4.00
N GLU A 98 16.31 -3.43 4.04
CA GLU A 98 16.10 -4.78 4.59
C GLU A 98 16.93 -5.85 3.88
N LYS A 99 17.07 -5.75 2.55
CA LYS A 99 17.88 -6.65 1.74
C LYS A 99 19.37 -6.57 2.08
N LYS A 100 19.86 -5.40 2.47
CA LYS A 100 21.28 -5.17 2.82
C LYS A 100 21.56 -5.52 4.28
N GLU A 101 20.70 -5.05 5.18
CA GLU A 101 20.88 -5.20 6.63
C GLU A 101 19.51 -5.33 7.31
N ARG A 102 19.03 -6.56 7.44
CA ARG A 102 17.67 -6.88 7.90
C ARG A 102 17.31 -6.26 9.26
N ASP A 103 18.27 -6.22 10.17
CA ASP A 103 18.05 -5.72 11.54
C ASP A 103 17.98 -4.20 11.62
N LEU A 104 18.48 -3.49 10.59
CA LEU A 104 18.44 -2.04 10.54
C LEU A 104 17.02 -1.49 10.39
N VAL A 105 16.15 -2.24 9.70
CA VAL A 105 14.73 -1.90 9.58
C VAL A 105 14.03 -1.96 10.93
N SER A 106 14.26 -2.99 11.74
CA SER A 106 13.71 -3.05 13.10
C SER A 106 14.16 -1.84 13.92
N LEU A 107 15.45 -1.51 13.90
CA LEU A 107 15.98 -0.35 14.62
C LEU A 107 15.36 0.96 14.14
N TYR A 108 15.21 1.14 12.83
CA TYR A 108 14.56 2.32 12.26
C TYR A 108 13.09 2.42 12.71
N LEU A 109 12.32 1.32 12.63
CA LEU A 109 10.92 1.29 13.07
C LEU A 109 10.79 1.65 14.55
N GLU A 110 11.66 1.11 15.41
CA GLU A 110 11.68 1.45 16.83
C GLU A 110 11.91 2.95 17.04
N GLN A 111 12.91 3.53 16.36
CA GLN A 111 13.19 4.96 16.48
C GLN A 111 12.08 5.82 15.88
N LEU A 112 11.45 5.40 14.78
CA LEU A 112 10.32 6.10 14.17
C LEU A 112 9.15 6.21 15.14
N PHE A 113 8.80 5.13 15.84
CA PHE A 113 7.77 5.17 16.88
C PHE A 113 8.13 6.14 17.99
N ARG A 114 9.37 6.10 18.48
CA ARG A 114 9.84 6.90 19.60
C ARG A 114 9.98 8.39 19.29
N CYS A 115 10.44 8.72 18.08
CA CYS A 115 10.91 10.04 17.67
C CYS A 115 9.98 10.75 16.67
N CYS A 116 8.96 10.09 16.14
CA CYS A 116 7.97 10.73 15.28
C CYS A 116 6.53 10.42 15.67
N LEU A 117 6.15 9.14 15.74
CA LEU A 117 4.73 8.75 15.84
C LEU A 117 4.15 9.03 17.24
N VAL A 118 4.91 8.72 18.29
CA VAL A 118 4.44 8.96 19.67
C VAL A 118 4.80 10.37 20.14
N ARG A 119 5.97 10.86 19.72
CA ARG A 119 6.51 12.20 20.05
C ARG A 119 7.40 12.68 18.93
N GLN A 120 7.37 13.98 18.66
CA GLN A 120 8.21 14.59 17.63
C GLN A 120 9.60 14.98 18.19
N ASP A 121 10.67 14.42 17.62
CA ASP A 121 12.07 14.82 17.79
C ASP A 121 12.61 15.30 16.44
N LEU A 122 12.77 16.62 16.29
CA LEU A 122 13.22 17.23 15.04
C LEU A 122 14.64 16.82 14.63
N SER A 123 15.47 16.37 15.58
CA SER A 123 16.84 15.91 15.31
C SER A 123 16.91 14.48 14.77
N PHE A 124 15.77 13.79 14.67
CA PHE A 124 15.71 12.43 14.15
C PHE A 124 16.09 12.36 12.67
N TRP A 125 15.68 13.36 11.89
CA TRP A 125 15.89 13.40 10.44
C TRP A 125 17.37 13.51 10.06
N ASP A 126 18.17 14.19 10.88
CA ASP A 126 19.63 14.29 10.73
C ASP A 126 20.33 12.91 10.77
N LYS A 127 19.65 11.88 11.28
CA LYS A 127 20.19 10.52 11.46
C LYS A 127 19.91 9.60 10.27
N TYR A 128 19.37 10.10 9.15
CA TYR A 128 18.98 9.29 7.98
C TYR A 128 20.05 8.29 7.53
N ALA A 129 21.31 8.72 7.49
CA ALA A 129 22.43 7.87 7.05
C ALA A 129 22.68 6.69 8.01
N LEU A 130 22.35 6.82 9.30
CA LEU A 130 22.48 5.73 10.28
C LEU A 130 21.53 4.58 9.99
N PHE A 131 20.40 4.85 9.33
CA PHE A 131 19.39 3.85 8.97
C PHE A 131 19.52 3.37 7.51
N GLY A 132 20.55 3.83 6.79
CA GLY A 132 20.82 3.39 5.42
C GLY A 132 20.03 4.12 4.33
N PHE A 133 19.34 5.22 4.67
CA PHE A 133 18.70 6.09 3.68
C PHE A 133 19.73 6.93 2.92
N SER A 134 19.41 7.27 1.67
CA SER A 134 20.25 8.09 0.80
C SER A 134 20.19 9.58 1.12
N SER A 135 19.07 10.06 1.67
CA SER A 135 18.84 11.44 2.08
C SER A 135 17.83 11.55 3.22
N GLU A 136 17.78 12.72 3.85
CA GLU A 136 16.74 13.09 4.81
C GLU A 136 15.33 12.99 4.18
N GLU A 137 15.17 13.52 2.97
CA GLU A 137 13.90 13.49 2.23
C GLU A 137 13.40 12.06 1.99
N GLU A 138 14.31 11.13 1.65
CA GLU A 138 13.95 9.72 1.47
C GLU A 138 13.44 9.09 2.78
N MET A 139 14.11 9.38 3.90
CA MET A 139 13.69 8.93 5.23
C MET A 139 12.34 9.52 5.63
N VAL A 140 12.11 10.81 5.38
CA VAL A 140 10.83 11.48 5.66
C VAL A 140 9.70 10.85 4.83
N ASN A 141 9.92 10.66 3.53
CA ASN A 141 8.94 10.05 2.63
C ASN A 141 8.54 8.64 3.08
N VAL A 142 9.52 7.81 3.46
CA VAL A 142 9.24 6.47 4.01
C VAL A 142 8.49 6.55 5.34
N SER A 143 8.89 7.47 6.22
CA SER A 143 8.25 7.69 7.51
C SER A 143 6.78 8.10 7.37
N SER A 144 6.48 9.02 6.45
CA SER A 144 5.11 9.44 6.14
C SER A 144 4.27 8.30 5.55
N GLY A 145 4.87 7.42 4.74
CA GLY A 145 4.19 6.22 4.27
C GLY A 145 3.78 5.28 5.40
N ILE A 146 4.65 5.11 6.40
CA ILE A 146 4.35 4.32 7.60
C ILE A 146 3.30 5.02 8.48
N GLU A 147 3.40 6.34 8.65
CA GLU A 147 2.42 7.14 9.40
C GLU A 147 1.01 6.98 8.84
N VAL A 148 0.84 7.05 7.51
CA VAL A 148 -0.46 6.81 6.85
C VAL A 148 -1.02 5.43 7.18
N LEU A 149 -0.18 4.39 7.19
CA LEU A 149 -0.62 3.04 7.58
C LEU A 149 -1.02 2.99 9.06
N VAL A 150 -0.21 3.57 9.95
CA VAL A 150 -0.50 3.64 11.39
C VAL A 150 -1.83 4.35 11.62
N ASP A 151 -2.05 5.52 11.02
CA ASP A 151 -3.30 6.28 11.12
C ASP A 151 -4.50 5.43 10.68
N TYR A 152 -4.38 4.77 9.52
CA TYR A 152 -5.42 3.87 9.02
C TYR A 152 -5.74 2.74 10.02
N TYR A 153 -4.72 2.11 10.59
CA TYR A 153 -4.88 1.02 11.56
C TYR A 153 -5.53 1.50 12.86
N MET A 154 -5.15 2.68 13.34
CA MET A 154 -5.69 3.27 14.56
C MET A 154 -7.15 3.70 14.38
N VAL A 155 -7.47 4.38 13.28
CA VAL A 155 -8.84 4.81 12.93
C VAL A 155 -9.76 3.60 12.76
N SER A 156 -9.29 2.58 12.04
CA SER A 156 -10.07 1.36 11.74
C SER A 156 -10.12 0.38 12.92
N ARG A 157 -9.32 0.61 13.97
CA ARG A 157 -9.21 -0.26 15.16
C ARG A 157 -8.96 -1.72 14.80
N LEU A 158 -8.05 -1.93 13.85
CA LEU A 158 -7.75 -3.28 13.36
C LEU A 158 -7.12 -4.13 14.47
N ALA A 159 -7.47 -5.42 14.48
CA ALA A 159 -6.79 -6.40 15.32
C ALA A 159 -5.35 -6.61 14.84
N SER A 160 -4.43 -6.96 15.74
CA SER A 160 -3.00 -7.06 15.45
C SER A 160 -2.68 -8.06 14.31
N GLU A 161 -3.44 -9.14 14.16
CA GLU A 161 -3.27 -10.08 13.04
C GLU A 161 -3.61 -9.44 11.68
N ASN A 162 -4.67 -8.62 11.62
CA ASN A 162 -5.05 -7.91 10.39
C ASN A 162 -3.99 -6.85 10.05
N ILE A 163 -3.46 -6.15 11.07
CA ILE A 163 -2.36 -5.21 10.90
C ILE A 163 -1.12 -5.91 10.34
N TYR A 164 -0.76 -7.07 10.89
CA TYR A 164 0.38 -7.85 10.40
C TYR A 164 0.23 -8.23 8.92
N LEU A 165 -0.94 -8.75 8.53
CA LEU A 165 -1.21 -9.18 7.15
C LEU A 165 -1.20 -8.00 6.18
N ASP A 166 -1.90 -6.92 6.54
CA ASP A 166 -1.98 -5.72 5.71
C ASP A 166 -0.62 -5.02 5.56
N PHE A 167 0.08 -4.82 6.67
CA PHE A 167 1.43 -4.22 6.65
C PHE A 167 2.40 -5.08 5.84
N GLN A 168 2.28 -6.42 5.90
CA GLN A 168 3.09 -7.30 5.07
C GLN A 168 2.76 -7.16 3.58
N ASP A 169 1.49 -7.04 3.20
CA ASP A 169 1.12 -6.85 1.79
C ASP A 169 1.54 -5.47 1.28
N GLU A 170 1.33 -4.41 2.07
CA GLU A 170 1.65 -3.04 1.64
C GLU A 170 3.16 -2.77 1.59
N THR A 171 3.95 -3.38 2.48
CA THR A 171 5.39 -3.11 2.55
C THR A 171 6.25 -4.15 1.84
N GLU A 172 5.79 -5.39 1.70
CA GLU A 172 6.57 -6.59 1.35
C GLU A 172 7.85 -6.78 2.20
N LEU A 173 7.88 -6.24 3.42
CA LEU A 173 8.95 -6.54 4.38
C LEU A 173 8.87 -7.98 4.86
N THR A 174 9.96 -8.47 5.44
CA THR A 174 9.98 -9.81 6.02
C THR A 174 9.01 -9.92 7.19
N GLY A 175 8.42 -11.10 7.37
CA GLY A 175 7.53 -11.35 8.51
C GLY A 175 8.16 -11.11 9.89
N LYS A 176 9.50 -11.08 10.00
CA LYS A 176 10.20 -10.63 11.22
C LYS A 176 9.93 -9.15 11.49
N ASN A 177 10.21 -8.29 10.51
CA ASN A 177 10.03 -6.85 10.64
C ASN A 177 8.55 -6.47 10.71
N CYS A 178 7.65 -7.16 9.99
CA CYS A 178 6.20 -6.93 10.11
C CYS A 178 5.67 -7.30 11.50
N ARG A 179 6.13 -8.40 12.09
CA ARG A 179 5.78 -8.76 13.48
C ARG A 179 6.31 -7.74 14.48
N TYR A 180 7.55 -7.29 14.29
CA TYR A 180 8.14 -6.27 15.16
C TYR A 180 7.40 -4.93 15.07
N PHE A 181 7.03 -4.49 13.87
CA PHE A 181 6.16 -3.32 13.68
C PHE A 181 4.82 -3.49 14.41
N THR A 182 4.17 -4.65 14.24
CA THR A 182 2.88 -4.93 14.88
C THR A 182 2.99 -4.90 16.42
N GLN A 183 4.10 -5.42 16.96
CA GLN A 183 4.40 -5.36 18.38
C GLN A 183 4.60 -3.91 18.85
N LEU A 184 5.38 -3.09 18.13
CA LEU A 184 5.57 -1.67 18.45
C LEU A 184 4.24 -0.91 18.44
N LEU A 185 3.36 -1.19 17.49
CA LEU A 185 2.04 -0.59 17.42
C LEU A 185 1.19 -0.95 18.64
N GLU A 186 1.16 -2.23 19.03
CA GLU A 186 0.43 -2.69 20.21
C GLU A 186 0.97 -2.06 21.50
N GLU A 187 2.30 -2.05 21.67
CA GLU A 187 2.98 -1.44 22.83
C GLU A 187 2.70 0.05 22.96
N ASN A 188 2.46 0.74 21.84
CA ASN A 188 2.20 2.18 21.80
C ASN A 188 0.72 2.53 21.55
N TYR A 189 -0.18 1.54 21.45
CA TYR A 189 -1.56 1.73 21.01
C TYR A 189 -2.31 2.80 21.83
N HIS A 190 -2.14 2.79 23.15
CA HIS A 190 -2.76 3.78 24.03
C HIS A 190 -2.23 5.19 23.82
N ALA A 191 -0.92 5.36 23.61
CA ALA A 191 -0.32 6.66 23.38
C ALA A 191 -0.76 7.23 22.02
N LEU A 192 -0.75 6.40 20.99
CA LEU A 192 -1.24 6.76 19.64
C LEU A 192 -2.72 7.14 19.66
N THR A 193 -3.55 6.34 20.34
CA THR A 193 -4.99 6.64 20.48
C THR A 193 -5.23 7.97 21.18
N LEU A 194 -4.46 8.26 22.24
CA LEU A 194 -4.59 9.51 22.97
C LEU A 194 -4.16 10.71 22.11
N ASN A 195 -3.04 10.61 21.39
CA ASN A 195 -2.60 11.65 20.45
C ASN A 195 -3.69 11.95 19.42
N TYR A 196 -4.25 10.90 18.80
CA TYR A 196 -5.36 11.03 17.85
C TYR A 196 -6.58 11.74 18.46
N ILE A 197 -7.00 11.37 19.66
CA ILE A 197 -8.12 12.03 20.36
C ILE A 197 -7.80 13.52 20.61
N LEU A 198 -6.60 13.84 21.08
CA LEU A 198 -6.19 15.21 21.38
C LEU A 198 -6.17 16.09 20.13
N GLU A 199 -5.70 15.57 18.99
CA GLU A 199 -5.74 16.26 17.71
C GLU A 199 -7.18 16.53 17.24
N HIS A 200 -8.07 15.56 17.39
CA HIS A 200 -9.48 15.75 17.01
C HIS A 200 -10.19 16.76 17.92
N LEU A 201 -9.81 16.83 19.20
CA LEU A 201 -10.33 17.82 20.13
C LEU A 201 -9.76 19.22 19.88
N SER A 202 -8.50 19.34 19.48
CA SER A 202 -7.86 20.64 19.20
C SER A 202 -8.37 21.28 17.91
N VAL A 203 -8.77 20.47 16.91
CA VAL A 203 -9.44 20.95 15.68
C VAL A 203 -10.86 21.48 15.96
N LEU A 204 -11.48 21.08 17.06
CA LEU A 204 -12.80 21.54 17.49
C LEU A 204 -12.79 22.79 18.38
N ALA A 205 -11.60 23.28 18.77
CA ALA A 205 -11.40 24.44 19.65
C ALA A 205 -11.05 25.71 18.86
#